data_AF-A0A317UCP1-F1
#
_entry.id   AF-A0A317UCP1-F1
#
_cell.length_a   1.000
_cell.length_b   1.000
_cell.length_c   1.000
_cell.angle_alpha   90.00
_cell.angle_beta   90.00
_cell.angle_gamma   90.00
#
_symmetry.space_group_name_H-M   'P 1'
#
loop_
_entity.id
_entity.type
_entity.pdbx_description
1 polymer ?
#
loop_
_entity_poly.entity_id
_entity_poly.type
_entity_poly.pdbx_seq_one_letter_code
_entity_poly.pdbx_strand_id
1 'polypeptide(L)' 'MNNNTIFDDVFRTMVERMTYLLVPLINEVFHTSYPENVKIVHLRNEHQLEDGELITDARLLIGDKVYHIEC' A
#
# COMPACT_ATOMS: atom_id res chain seq x y z
N MET A 1 -23.44 1.36 -1.45
CA MET A 1 -23.11 -0.08 -1.57
C MET A 1 -21.59 -0.15 -1.54
N ASN A 2 -20.98 -0.91 -0.63
CA ASN A 2 -19.52 -0.97 -0.56
C ASN A 2 -19.00 -1.57 -1.87
N ASN A 3 -18.34 -0.76 -2.69
CA ASN A 3 -17.59 -1.17 -3.87
C ASN A 3 -16.27 -1.89 -3.48
N ASN A 4 -16.22 -2.55 -2.32
CA ASN A 4 -15.02 -3.26 -1.87
C ASN A 4 -14.89 -4.54 -2.67
N THR A 5 -13.91 -4.55 -3.58
CA THR A 5 -13.59 -5.76 -4.34
C THR A 5 -12.81 -6.72 -3.46
N ILE A 6 -12.82 -8.00 -3.82
CA ILE A 6 -11.96 -9.00 -3.17
C ILE A 6 -10.47 -8.61 -3.26
N PHE A 7 -10.08 -7.85 -4.29
CA PHE A 7 -8.71 -7.38 -4.46
C PHE A 7 -8.37 -6.27 -3.45
N ASP A 8 -9.31 -5.37 -3.17
CA ASP A 8 -9.13 -4.30 -2.17
C ASP A 8 -8.98 -4.88 -0.77
N ASP A 9 -9.78 -5.90 -0.45
CA ASP A 9 -9.71 -6.60 0.83
C ASP A 9 -8.38 -7.35 0.99
N VAL A 10 -7.89 -8.00 -0.07
CA VAL A 10 -6.58 -8.66 -0.09
C VAL A 10 -5.46 -7.63 0.05
N PHE A 11 -5.51 -6.53 -0.70
CA PHE A 11 -4.50 -5.48 -0.66
C PHE A 11 -4.45 -4.81 0.72
N ARG A 12 -5.60 -4.46 1.29
CA ARG A 12 -5.69 -3.93 2.66
C ARG A 12 -5.15 -4.92 3.69
N THR A 13 -5.43 -6.21 3.54
CA THR A 13 -4.85 -7.25 4.40
C THR A 13 -3.32 -7.30 4.27
N MET A 14 -2.78 -7.16 3.05
CA MET A 14 -1.33 -7.07 2.84
C MET A 14 -0.73 -5.85 3.54
N VAL A 15 -1.35 -4.67 3.40
CA VAL A 15 -0.87 -3.41 3.99
C VAL A 15 -0.97 -3.42 5.52
N GLU A 16 -2.02 -4.01 6.11
CA GLU A 16 -2.27 -3.92 7.55
C GLU A 16 -1.77 -5.12 8.36
N ARG A 17 -1.82 -6.33 7.81
CA ARG A 17 -1.62 -7.58 8.55
C ARG A 17 -0.45 -8.41 8.04
N MET A 18 -0.12 -8.31 6.76
CA MET A 18 0.93 -9.09 6.10
C MET A 18 1.99 -8.18 5.49
N THR A 19 2.47 -7.20 6.27
CA THR A 19 3.39 -6.14 5.81
C THR A 19 4.70 -6.67 5.20
N TYR A 20 5.10 -7.90 5.54
CA TYR A 20 6.25 -8.59 4.94
C TYR A 20 6.11 -8.81 3.43
N LEU A 21 4.88 -8.77 2.89
CA LEU A 21 4.63 -8.87 1.44
C LEU A 21 4.82 -7.55 0.69
N LEU A 22 4.91 -6.42 1.39
CA LEU A 22 5.05 -5.11 0.76
C LEU A 22 6.41 -4.96 0.06
N VAL A 23 7.50 -5.43 0.67
CA VAL A 23 8.84 -5.33 0.05
C VAL A 23 8.94 -6.16 -1.23
N PRO A 24 8.52 -7.45 -1.26
CA PRO A 24 8.43 -8.22 -2.49
C PRO A 24 7.58 -7.54 -3.57
N LEU A 25 6.40 -7.02 -3.20
CA LEU A 25 5.53 -6.31 -4.14
C LEU A 25 6.22 -5.09 -4.77
N ILE A 26 6.85 -4.26 -3.95
CA ILE A 26 7.56 -3.06 -4.41
C ILE A 26 8.74 -3.44 -5.32
N ASN A 27 9.53 -4.44 -4.93
CA ASN A 27 10.66 -4.91 -5.72
C ASN A 27 10.22 -5.46 -7.09
N GLU A 28 9.14 -6.24 -7.12
CA GLU A 28 8.61 -6.80 -8.36
C GLU A 28 8.05 -5.70 -9.28
N VAL A 29 7.14 -4.87 -8.77
CA VAL A 29 6.39 -3.88 -9.57
C VAL A 29 7.27 -2.72 -10.03
N PHE A 30 8.18 -2.25 -9.17
CA PHE A 30 9.01 -1.07 -9.45
C PHE A 30 10.46 -1.41 -9.80
N HIS A 31 10.76 -2.70 -9.99
CA HIS A 31 12.09 -3.21 -10.32
C HIS A 31 13.18 -2.69 -9.36
N THR A 32 12.88 -2.69 -8.06
CA THR A 32 13.82 -2.34 -7.00
C THR A 32 14.44 -3.58 -6.36
N SER A 33 15.38 -3.38 -5.44
CA SER A 33 16.07 -4.48 -4.74
C SER A 33 16.27 -4.15 -3.25
N TYR A 34 15.22 -3.70 -2.59
CA TYR A 34 15.26 -3.50 -1.14
C TYR A 34 15.40 -4.84 -0.42
N PRO A 35 16.16 -4.90 0.69
CA PRO A 35 16.20 -6.08 1.54
C PRO A 35 14.85 -6.27 2.25
N GLU A 36 14.49 -7.52 2.56
CA GLU A 36 13.19 -7.85 3.18
C GLU A 36 12.93 -7.12 4.51
N ASN A 37 13.98 -6.78 5.24
CA ASN A 37 13.91 -6.07 6.52
C ASN A 37 14.02 -4.54 6.39
N VAL A 38 13.91 -3.99 5.18
CA VAL A 38 13.92 -2.53 4.99
C VAL A 38 12.80 -1.90 5.80
N LYS A 39 13.10 -0.76 6.43
CA LYS A 39 12.09 -0.02 7.18
C LYS A 39 11.05 0.55 6.21
N ILE A 40 9.78 0.24 6.47
CA ILE A 40 8.63 0.83 5.80
C ILE A 40 7.95 1.80 6.77
N VAL A 41 7.68 3.02 6.32
CA VAL A 41 6.90 4.00 7.07
C VAL A 41 5.60 4.27 6.32
N HIS A 42 4.47 4.02 6.97
CA HIS A 42 3.16 4.35 6.43
C HIS A 42 2.91 5.85 6.61
N LEU A 43 2.68 6.54 5.49
CA LEU A 43 2.34 7.96 5.48
C LEU A 43 0.82 8.14 5.52
N ARG A 44 0.36 9.36 5.80
CA ARG A 44 -1.07 9.67 5.69
C ARG A 44 -1.49 9.64 4.21
N ASN A 45 -2.58 8.92 3.96
CA ASN A 45 -3.27 8.84 2.67
C ASN A 45 -3.77 10.23 2.25
N GLU A 46 -3.78 10.49 0.93
CA GLU A 46 -4.09 11.83 0.39
C GLU A 46 -5.58 12.07 0.19
N HIS A 47 -6.39 11.00 0.05
CA HIS A 47 -7.81 11.11 -0.27
C HIS A 47 -8.69 10.47 0.81
N GLN A 48 -9.38 11.30 1.60
CA GLN A 48 -10.73 10.96 2.06
C GLN A 48 -11.67 11.77 1.16
N LEU A 49 -12.35 11.12 0.21
CA LEU A 49 -13.30 11.82 -0.66
C LEU A 49 -14.52 12.27 0.14
N GLU A 50 -15.09 13.43 -0.24
CA GLU A 50 -16.23 14.09 0.44
C GLU A 50 -17.46 13.20 0.61
N ASP A 51 -17.60 12.17 -0.23
CA ASP A 51 -18.78 11.29 -0.30
C ASP A 51 -18.61 9.96 0.48
N GLY A 52 -17.49 9.76 1.18
CA GLY A 52 -17.26 8.58 2.01
C GLY A 52 -16.90 7.30 1.25
N GLU A 53 -16.58 7.38 -0.05
CA GLU A 53 -15.93 6.27 -0.75
C GLU A 53 -14.52 6.06 -0.20
N LEU A 54 -14.29 4.86 0.35
CA LEU A 54 -13.00 4.42 0.84
C LEU A 54 -12.18 3.89 -0.33
N ILE A 55 -11.36 4.75 -0.95
CA ILE A 55 -10.32 4.28 -1.86
C ILE A 55 -9.30 3.49 -1.02
N THR A 56 -8.93 2.29 -1.46
CA THR A 56 -7.88 1.53 -0.77
C THR A 56 -6.53 2.00 -1.30
N ASP A 57 -6.06 3.13 -0.79
CA ASP A 57 -4.74 3.68 -1.10
C ASP A 57 -3.71 3.38 0.01
N ALA A 58 -2.45 3.22 -0.41
CA ALA A 58 -1.33 3.08 0.50
C ALA A 58 -0.19 4.02 0.09
N ARG A 59 0.20 4.90 1.01
CA ARG A 59 1.42 5.71 0.87
C ARG A 59 2.53 5.18 1.77
N LEU A 60 3.59 4.70 1.14
CA LEU A 60 4.70 4.03 1.80
C LEU A 60 6.01 4.79 1.55
N LEU A 61 6.72 5.14 2.60
CA LEU A 61 8.10 5.63 2.51
C LEU A 61 9.07 4.48 2.78
N ILE A 62 9.92 4.19 1.80
CA ILE A 62 10.99 3.19 1.88
C ILE A 62 12.28 3.86 1.42
N GLY A 63 13.27 3.95 2.32
CA GLY A 63 14.48 4.74 2.05
C GLY A 63 14.15 6.23 1.87
N ASP A 64 14.50 6.78 0.70
CA ASP A 64 14.23 8.15 0.28
C ASP A 64 13.07 8.27 -0.73
N LYS A 65 12.36 7.17 -1.01
CA LYS A 65 11.30 7.11 -2.02
C LYS A 65 9.92 6.95 -1.39
N VAL A 66 8.96 7.68 -1.94
CA VAL A 66 7.53 7.54 -1.61
C VAL A 66 6.85 6.75 -2.73
N TYR A 67 6.18 5.68 -2.33
CA TYR A 67 5.34 4.85 -3.19
C TYR A 67 3.88 5.15 -2.88
N HIS A 68 3.10 5.37 -3.93
CA HIS A 68 1.65 5.46 -3.86
C HIS A 68 1.06 4.28 -4.63
N ILE A 69 0.26 3.46 -3.96
CA ILE A 69 -0.41 2.31 -4.56
C ILE A 69 -1.90 2.49 -4.33
N GLU A 70 -2.65 2.54 -5.43
CA GLU A 70 -4.11 2.57 -5.45
C GLU A 70 -4.60 1.19 -5.92
N CYS A 71 -5.59 0.64 -5.23
CA CYS A 71 -6.30 -0.59 -5.59
C CYS A 71 -7.78 -0.27 -5.80
#